data_AF-A0A849R7W9-F1
#
_entry.id   AF-A0A849R7W9-F1
#
_cell.length_a   1.000
_cell.length_b   1.000
_cell.length_c   1.000
_cell.angle_alpha   90.00
_cell.angle_beta   90.00
_cell.angle_gamma   90.00
#
_symmetry.space_group_name_H-M   'P 1'
#
loop_
_entity.id
_entity.type
_entity.pdbx_description
1 polymer ?
#
loop_
_entity_poly.entity_id
_entity_poly.type
_entity_poly.pdbx_seq_one_letter_code
_entity_poly.pdbx_strand_id
1 'polypeptide(L)'
;MTIASTGELENVVKYLVDLRMRKNYNILDLTTEFEEIVKNWDRIASFIKTEHSKKEIEKEIIKHLEMKEEIFFVFAYGRAVQSTTEVIANLNNQKIFSGKYFLNGIWNKNKSNIDYYSCFFEKSTF
;
A
#
# COMPACT_ATOMS: atom_id res chain seq x y z
N MET A 1 -11.39 -7.27 -8.89
CA MET A 1 -11.38 -5.79 -9.00
C MET A 1 -10.26 -5.43 -9.98
N THR A 2 -10.43 -4.44 -10.86
CA THR A 2 -9.33 -4.04 -11.76
C THR A 2 -8.74 -2.73 -11.26
N ILE A 3 -7.41 -2.55 -11.36
CA ILE A 3 -6.72 -1.32 -10.91
C ILE A 3 -7.35 -0.04 -11.50
N ALA A 4 -7.84 -0.10 -12.74
CA ALA A 4 -8.50 1.04 -13.39
C ALA A 4 -9.82 1.40 -12.69
N SER A 5 -10.56 0.41 -12.20
CA SER A 5 -11.84 0.63 -11.50
C SER A 5 -11.69 1.18 -10.08
N THR A 6 -10.48 1.12 -9.50
CA THR A 6 -10.24 1.58 -8.13
C THR A 6 -9.77 3.03 -8.04
N GLY A 7 -9.38 3.65 -9.16
CA GLY A 7 -8.82 5.00 -9.19
C GLY A 7 -7.39 5.10 -8.66
N GLU A 8 -6.72 3.96 -8.45
CA GLU A 8 -5.41 3.88 -7.77
C GLU A 8 -4.21 3.78 -8.72
N LEU A 9 -4.47 3.85 -10.03
CA LEU A 9 -3.41 3.81 -11.04
C LEU A 9 -2.37 4.92 -10.83
N GLU A 10 -2.80 6.13 -10.44
CA GLU A 10 -1.86 7.24 -10.19
C GLU A 10 -0.88 6.91 -9.06
N ASN A 11 -1.35 6.27 -7.99
CA ASN A 11 -0.51 5.91 -6.85
C ASN A 11 0.45 4.77 -7.19
N VAL A 12 0.01 3.81 -8.02
CA VAL A 12 0.90 2.77 -8.55
C VAL A 12 1.96 3.37 -9.49
N VAL A 13 1.59 4.31 -10.36
CA VAL A 13 2.56 5.00 -11.22
C VAL A 13 3.59 5.79 -10.40
N LYS A 14 3.16 6.48 -9.34
CA LYS A 14 4.08 7.16 -8.40
C LYS A 14 5.07 6.17 -7.77
N TYR A 15 4.58 5.01 -7.32
CA TYR A 15 5.44 3.94 -6.81
C TYR A 15 6.47 3.46 -7.85
N LEU A 16 6.07 3.25 -9.10
CA LEU A 16 6.99 2.85 -10.17
C LEU A 16 8.05 3.94 -10.47
N VAL A 17 7.66 5.22 -10.41
CA VAL A 17 8.62 6.33 -10.53
C VAL A 17 9.61 6.32 -9.36
N ASP A 18 9.15 6.07 -8.14
CA ASP A 18 10.02 5.93 -6.97
C ASP A 18 10.97 4.73 -7.11
N LEU A 19 10.51 3.60 -7.65
CA LEU A 19 11.34 2.43 -7.93
C LEU A 19 12.43 2.76 -8.97
N ARG A 20 12.08 3.46 -10.04
CA ARG A 20 13.05 3.93 -11.04
C ARG A 20 14.18 4.71 -10.38
N MET A 21 13.84 5.61 -9.47
CA MET A 21 14.83 6.46 -8.78
C MET A 21 15.66 5.68 -7.76
N ARG A 22 15.04 4.77 -7.00
CA ARG A 22 15.74 4.02 -5.93
C ARG A 22 16.59 2.86 -6.44
N LYS A 23 16.12 2.16 -7.47
CA LYS A 23 16.76 0.93 -7.98
C LYS A 23 17.38 1.09 -9.37
N ASN A 24 17.30 2.28 -9.97
CA ASN A 24 17.77 2.57 -11.33
C ASN A 24 17.14 1.64 -12.39
N TYR A 25 15.88 1.26 -12.18
CA TYR A 25 15.13 0.40 -13.10
C TYR A 25 14.95 1.06 -14.47
N ASN A 26 15.11 0.26 -15.52
CA ASN A 26 14.82 0.69 -16.88
C ASN A 26 13.31 0.49 -17.20
N ILE A 27 12.88 0.85 -18.40
CA ILE A 27 11.46 0.78 -18.80
C ILE A 27 10.94 -0.68 -18.78
N LEU A 28 11.77 -1.66 -19.17
CA LEU A 28 11.37 -3.08 -19.18
C LEU A 28 11.17 -3.60 -17.76
N ASP A 29 12.07 -3.24 -16.84
CA ASP A 29 11.93 -3.59 -15.42
C ASP A 29 10.63 -3.02 -14.86
N LEU A 30 10.36 -1.73 -15.10
CA LEU A 30 9.14 -1.06 -14.64
C LEU A 30 7.87 -1.63 -15.26
N THR A 31 7.94 -2.06 -16.53
CA THR A 31 6.82 -2.71 -17.21
C THR A 31 6.53 -4.05 -16.56
N THR A 32 7.57 -4.84 -16.26
CA THR A 32 7.45 -6.13 -15.59
C THR A 32 6.81 -5.96 -14.20
N GLU A 33 7.32 -5.02 -13.40
CA GLU A 33 6.75 -4.69 -12.08
C GLU A 33 5.29 -4.26 -12.18
N PHE A 34 4.94 -3.43 -13.17
CA PHE A 34 3.56 -3.01 -13.37
C PHE A 34 2.64 -4.18 -13.74
N GLU A 35 3.09 -5.05 -14.65
CA GLU A 35 2.33 -6.25 -15.05
C GLU A 35 2.12 -7.20 -13.86
N GLU A 36 3.13 -7.36 -12.99
CA GLU A 36 3.01 -8.14 -11.77
C GLU A 36 2.00 -7.53 -10.78
N ILE A 37 2.04 -6.20 -10.60
CA ILE A 37 1.05 -5.48 -9.78
C ILE A 37 -0.36 -5.69 -10.32
N VAL A 38 -0.56 -5.52 -11.63
CA VAL A 38 -1.87 -5.67 -12.27
C VAL A 38 -2.37 -7.10 -12.13
N LYS A 39 -1.51 -8.09 -12.39
CA LYS A 39 -1.86 -9.52 -12.29
C LYS A 39 -2.26 -9.92 -10.86
N ASN A 40 -1.65 -9.30 -9.86
CA ASN A 40 -1.87 -9.63 -8.45
C ASN A 40 -2.76 -8.64 -7.72
N TRP A 41 -3.36 -7.67 -8.41
CA TRP A 41 -4.01 -6.50 -7.79
C TRP A 41 -4.98 -6.85 -6.66
N ASP A 42 -5.89 -7.78 -6.92
CA ASP A 42 -6.90 -8.23 -5.94
C ASP A 42 -6.29 -8.88 -4.69
N ARG A 43 -5.08 -9.42 -4.81
CA ARG A 43 -4.36 -10.08 -3.72
C ARG A 43 -3.54 -9.09 -2.91
N ILE A 44 -2.93 -8.09 -3.56
CA ILE A 44 -1.96 -7.18 -2.94
C ILE A 44 -2.55 -5.82 -2.55
N ALA A 45 -3.76 -5.48 -2.97
CA ALA A 45 -4.40 -4.21 -2.64
C ALA A 45 -5.52 -4.40 -1.61
N SER A 46 -5.39 -3.73 -0.46
CA SER A 46 -6.44 -3.66 0.56
C SER A 46 -7.09 -2.29 0.58
N PHE A 47 -8.42 -2.29 0.45
CA PHE A 47 -9.25 -1.09 0.50
C PHE A 47 -9.97 -1.03 1.85
N ILE A 48 -9.46 -0.20 2.75
CA ILE A 48 -10.01 -0.04 4.08
C ILE A 48 -11.20 0.92 4.05
N LYS A 49 -12.35 0.41 4.48
CA LYS A 49 -13.61 1.13 4.54
C LYS A 49 -13.90 1.63 5.94
N THR A 50 -14.89 2.53 6.05
CA THR A 50 -15.24 3.19 7.33
C THR A 50 -15.77 2.21 8.37
N GLU A 51 -16.40 1.13 7.93
CA GLU A 51 -16.95 0.06 8.77
C GLU A 51 -15.88 -0.87 9.36
N HIS A 52 -14.66 -0.88 8.83
CA HIS A 52 -13.59 -1.72 9.38
C HIS A 52 -13.14 -1.20 10.75
N SER A 53 -13.23 -2.08 11.74
CA SER A 53 -12.62 -1.88 13.05
C SER A 53 -11.10 -1.93 12.97
N LYS A 54 -10.41 -1.30 13.94
CA LYS A 54 -8.94 -1.36 14.02
C LYS A 54 -8.38 -2.79 14.00
N LYS A 55 -9.09 -3.74 14.63
CA LYS A 55 -8.70 -5.16 14.63
C LYS A 55 -8.81 -5.81 13.25
N GLU A 56 -9.82 -5.44 12.46
CA GLU A 56 -9.96 -5.94 11.09
C GLU A 56 -8.89 -5.36 10.17
N ILE A 57 -8.59 -4.06 10.32
CA ILE A 57 -7.49 -3.41 9.59
C ILE A 57 -6.16 -4.08 9.91
N GLU A 58 -5.89 -4.31 11.20
CA GLU A 58 -4.67 -4.98 11.66
C GLU A 58 -4.54 -6.39 11.07
N LYS A 59 -5.61 -7.18 11.13
CA LYS A 59 -5.64 -8.53 10.53
C LYS A 59 -5.39 -8.52 9.04
N GLU A 60 -5.98 -7.57 8.31
CA GLU A 60 -5.79 -7.45 6.87
C GLU A 60 -4.33 -7.13 6.52
N ILE A 61 -3.69 -6.23 7.27
CA ILE A 61 -2.26 -5.92 7.08
C ILE A 61 -1.38 -7.12 7.43
N ILE A 62 -1.63 -7.78 8.57
CA ILE A 62 -0.88 -8.96 8.99
C ILE A 62 -1.00 -10.09 7.97
N LYS A 63 -2.17 -10.28 7.37
CA LYS A 63 -2.40 -11.30 6.33
C LYS A 63 -1.44 -11.13 5.15
N HIS A 64 -1.21 -9.91 4.66
CA HIS A 64 -0.21 -9.66 3.61
C HIS A 64 1.19 -10.06 4.02
N LEU A 65 1.57 -9.76 5.27
CA LEU A 65 2.87 -10.14 5.83
C LEU A 65 3.03 -11.66 5.92
N GLU A 66 1.98 -12.37 6.36
CA GLU A 66 1.95 -13.83 6.47
C GLU A 66 1.98 -14.53 5.12
N MET A 67 1.33 -13.93 4.11
CA MET A 67 1.39 -14.37 2.71
C MET A 67 2.76 -14.10 2.06
N LYS A 68 3.65 -13.36 2.76
CA LYS A 68 5.00 -12.99 2.30
C LYS A 68 4.97 -12.27 0.96
N GLU A 69 3.97 -11.41 0.79
CA GLU A 69 3.89 -10.57 -0.41
C GLU A 69 5.16 -9.74 -0.56
N GLU A 70 5.77 -9.75 -1.76
CA GLU A 70 6.93 -8.90 -2.03
C GLU A 70 6.54 -7.42 -1.98
N ILE A 71 5.32 -7.11 -2.42
CA ILE A 71 4.71 -5.79 -2.35
C ILE A 71 3.23 -5.88 -1.99
N PHE A 72 2.72 -4.92 -1.24
CA PHE A 72 1.28 -4.74 -1.05
C PHE A 72 0.92 -3.29 -0.74
N PHE A 73 -0.34 -2.95 -0.95
CA PHE A 73 -0.88 -1.60 -0.86
C PHE A 73 -2.06 -1.56 0.08
N VAL A 74 -2.12 -0.52 0.90
CA VAL A 74 -3.23 -0.24 1.80
C VAL A 74 -3.77 1.14 1.49
N PHE A 75 -5.03 1.20 1.11
CA PHE A 75 -5.75 2.41 0.74
C PHE A 75 -6.88 2.65 1.75
N ALA A 76 -6.99 3.87 2.28
CA ALA A 76 -8.05 4.26 3.19
C ALA A 76 -8.63 5.61 2.77
N TYR A 77 -9.96 5.77 2.92
CA TYR A 77 -10.68 6.97 2.50
C TYR A 77 -11.59 7.48 3.62
N GLY A 78 -11.71 8.80 3.69
CA GLY A 78 -12.56 9.50 4.64
C GLY A 78 -12.27 9.09 6.08
N ARG A 79 -13.31 8.66 6.81
CA ARG A 79 -13.22 8.34 8.24
C ARG A 79 -12.32 7.14 8.57
N ALA A 80 -12.00 6.29 7.58
CA ALA A 80 -11.10 5.16 7.77
C ALA A 80 -9.61 5.55 7.84
N VAL A 81 -9.25 6.76 7.40
CA VAL A 81 -7.85 7.19 7.32
C VAL A 81 -7.19 7.22 8.70
N GLN A 82 -7.87 7.80 9.69
CA GLN A 82 -7.32 7.91 11.04
C GLN A 82 -7.09 6.53 11.68
N SER A 83 -8.08 5.62 11.61
CA SER A 83 -7.92 4.28 12.19
C SER A 83 -6.84 3.47 11.48
N THR A 84 -6.72 3.61 10.15
CA THR A 84 -5.71 2.91 9.36
C THR A 84 -4.29 3.38 9.69
N THR A 85 -4.08 4.69 9.73
CA THR A 85 -2.77 5.28 10.05
C THR A 85 -2.33 4.94 11.48
N GLU A 86 -3.25 4.96 12.44
CA GLU A 86 -2.98 4.54 13.82
C GLU A 86 -2.57 3.06 13.91
N VAL A 87 -3.25 2.16 13.18
CA VAL A 87 -2.89 0.73 13.15
C VAL A 87 -1.50 0.54 12.53
N ILE A 88 -1.21 1.17 11.39
CA ILE A 88 0.11 1.06 10.74
C ILE A 88 1.21 1.61 11.65
N ALA A 89 0.98 2.75 12.30
CA ALA A 89 1.93 3.33 13.24
C ALA A 89 2.18 2.40 14.44
N ASN A 90 1.13 1.78 15.00
CA ASN A 90 1.25 0.82 16.09
C ASN A 90 2.05 -0.42 15.68
N LEU A 91 1.76 -1.00 14.51
CA LEU A 91 2.51 -2.15 13.97
C LEU A 91 3.99 -1.79 13.72
N ASN A 92 4.25 -0.57 13.25
CA ASN A 92 5.62 -0.10 13.05
C ASN A 92 6.37 0.07 14.39
N ASN A 93 5.72 0.64 15.40
CA ASN A 93 6.28 0.79 16.76
C ASN A 93 6.55 -0.57 17.43
N GLN A 94 5.74 -1.58 17.13
CA GLN A 94 5.96 -2.97 17.54
C GLN A 94 7.06 -3.67 16.71
N LYS A 95 7.71 -2.97 15.78
CA LYS A 95 8.76 -3.47 14.89
C LYS A 95 8.30 -4.64 14.00
N ILE A 96 7.00 -4.71 13.69
CA ILE A 96 6.44 -5.76 12.83
C ILE A 96 7.03 -5.68 11.41
N PHE A 97 7.21 -4.46 10.89
CA PHE A 97 7.80 -4.20 9.57
C PHE A 97 9.33 -4.08 9.59
N SER A 98 9.93 -3.79 10.76
CA SER A 98 11.35 -3.43 10.88
C SER A 98 12.26 -4.51 10.29
N GLY A 99 13.10 -4.12 9.32
CA GLY A 99 14.03 -5.01 8.63
C GLY A 99 13.39 -6.02 7.68
N LYS A 100 12.05 -6.05 7.60
CA LYS A 100 11.28 -6.95 6.73
C LYS A 100 10.63 -6.21 5.57
N TYR A 101 10.14 -5.00 5.82
CA TYR A 101 9.47 -4.18 4.83
C TYR A 101 9.92 -2.71 4.94
N PHE A 102 10.19 -2.12 3.79
CA PHE A 102 10.13 -0.70 3.57
C PHE A 102 8.66 -0.26 3.47
N LEU A 103 8.32 0.87 4.08
CA LEU A 103 6.97 1.43 4.07
C LEU A 103 7.02 2.90 3.66
N ASN A 104 6.10 3.32 2.82
CA ASN A 104 5.95 4.72 2.43
C ASN A 104 4.46 5.07 2.34
N GLY A 105 4.04 5.95 3.25
CA GLY A 105 2.66 6.37 3.41
C GLY A 105 2.48 7.83 3.05
N ILE A 106 1.44 8.12 2.28
CA ILE A 106 1.06 9.47 1.90
C ILE A 106 -0.37 9.73 2.39
N TRP A 107 -0.52 10.74 3.24
CA TRP A 107 -1.81 11.31 3.60
C TRP A 107 -2.06 12.55 2.75
N ASN A 108 -3.16 12.57 2.02
CA ASN A 108 -3.62 13.73 1.26
C ASN A 108 -5.11 14.02 1.50
N LYS A 109 -5.57 15.14 0.96
CA LYS A 109 -7.00 15.45 0.82
C LYS A 109 -7.35 15.62 -0.64
N ASN A 110 -8.52 15.12 -1.03
CA ASN A 110 -9.03 15.38 -2.38
C ASN A 110 -9.62 16.81 -2.49
N LYS A 111 -10.08 17.18 -3.70
CA LYS A 111 -10.70 18.49 -3.96
C LYS A 111 -11.94 18.78 -3.10
N SER A 112 -12.60 17.74 -2.59
CA SER A 112 -13.75 17.82 -1.70
C SER A 112 -13.37 17.83 -0.21
N ASN A 113 -12.09 18.03 0.11
CA ASN A 113 -11.53 18.03 1.46
C ASN A 113 -11.74 16.71 2.23
N ILE A 114 -11.92 15.60 1.51
CA ILE A 114 -12.02 14.25 2.07
C ILE A 114 -10.60 13.69 2.20
N ASP A 115 -10.27 13.22 3.41
CA ASP A 115 -9.00 12.57 3.68
C ASP A 115 -8.83 11.29 2.87
N TYR A 116 -7.62 11.08 2.41
CA TYR A 116 -7.20 9.88 1.72
C TYR A 116 -5.80 9.49 2.18
N TYR A 117 -5.59 8.20 2.35
CA TYR A 117 -4.30 7.66 2.73
C TYR A 117 -3.96 6.46 1.85
N SER A 118 -2.76 6.50 1.28
CA SER A 118 -2.15 5.39 0.55
C SER A 118 -0.85 5.02 1.24
N CYS A 119 -0.67 3.75 1.58
CA CYS A 119 0.60 3.22 2.02
C CYS A 119 0.98 2.04 1.14
N PHE A 120 2.21 2.05 0.63
CA PHE A 120 2.78 0.86 0.03
C PHE A 120 3.83 0.25 0.95
N PHE A 121 3.93 -1.06 0.86
CA PHE A 121 4.87 -1.89 1.58
C PHE A 121 5.66 -2.68 0.55
N GLU A 122 6.97 -2.70 0.71
CA GLU A 122 7.90 -3.42 -0.16
C GLU A 122 8.85 -4.21 0.72
N LYS A 123 9.00 -5.51 0.47
CA LYS A 123 9.87 -6.37 1.25
C LYS A 123 11.32 -5.92 1.12
N SER A 124 12.01 -5.82 2.25
CA SER A 124 13.40 -5.43 2.29
C SER A 124 14.28 -6.59 1.81
N THR A 125 14.99 -6.40 0.70
CA THR A 125 16.11 -7.26 0.29
C THR A 125 17.37 -6.85 1.04
N PHE A 126 17.60 -7.41 2.22
CA PHE A 126 18.89 -7.36 2.92
C PHE A 126 19.52 -8.75 2.96
#